data_AF-A0A968KK03-F1
#
_entry.id   AF-A0A968KK03-F1
#
_cell.length_a   1.000
_cell.length_b   1.000
_cell.length_c   1.000
_cell.angle_alpha   90.00
_cell.angle_beta   90.00
_cell.angle_gamma   90.00
#
_symmetry.space_group_name_H-M   'P 1'
#
loop_
_entity.id
_entity.type
_entity.pdbx_description
1 polymer ?
#
loop_
_entity_poly.entity_id
_entity_poly.type
_entity_poly.pdbx_seq_one_letter_code
_entity_poly.pdbx_strand_id
1 'polypeptide(L)' 'MTPPTPSKPVAEDDTPMMQQYQRIKKQHADAILFFRMGDFYEMFNEDAKVASSLL' A
#
# COMPACT_ATOMS: atom_id res chain seq x y z
N MET A 1 1.56 -6.81 -35.67
CA MET A 1 1.27 -7.10 -34.24
C MET A 1 2.16 -6.20 -33.42
N THR A 2 1.66 -5.05 -32.98
CA THR A 2 2.42 -4.10 -32.14
C THR A 2 2.39 -4.58 -30.68
N PRO A 3 3.51 -4.45 -29.94
CA PRO A 3 3.58 -4.86 -28.55
C PRO A 3 2.66 -3.99 -27.68
N PRO A 4 1.95 -4.52 -26.67
CA PRO A 4 1.35 -3.65 -25.67
C PRO A 4 2.48 -2.98 -24.88
N THR A 5 2.48 -1.65 -24.97
CA THR A 5 3.26 -0.68 -24.23
C THR A 5 3.47 -1.07 -22.76
N PRO A 6 4.65 -0.80 -22.15
CA PRO A 6 4.80 -0.88 -20.70
C PRO A 6 3.86 0.15 -20.09
N SER A 7 2.71 -0.33 -19.63
CA SER A 7 1.71 0.51 -19.00
C SER A 7 2.31 0.97 -17.68
N LYS A 8 2.52 2.30 -17.60
CA LYS A 8 2.83 3.16 -16.46
C LYS A 8 2.64 2.47 -15.10
N PRO A 9 3.49 2.74 -14.08
CA PRO A 9 3.31 2.16 -12.76
C PRO A 9 1.87 2.45 -12.35
N VAL A 10 1.12 1.38 -12.11
CA VAL A 10 -0.30 1.44 -11.75
C VAL A 10 -0.36 2.41 -10.58
N ALA A 11 -0.89 3.60 -10.81
CA ALA A 11 -1.16 4.54 -9.73
C ALA A 11 -1.96 3.75 -8.71
N GLU A 12 -1.39 3.63 -7.52
CA GLU A 12 -1.78 2.78 -6.39
C GLU A 12 -3.20 3.05 -5.86
N ASP A 13 -3.99 3.88 -6.53
CA ASP A 13 -5.30 4.36 -6.13
C ASP A 13 -6.45 3.35 -6.30
N ASP A 14 -6.29 2.25 -7.05
CA ASP A 14 -7.44 1.42 -7.43
C ASP A 14 -7.25 -0.10 -7.32
N THR A 15 -6.33 -0.57 -6.47
CA THR A 15 -6.44 -1.97 -6.04
C THR A 15 -7.52 -2.08 -4.95
N PRO A 16 -8.39 -3.10 -4.98
CA PRO A 16 -9.38 -3.34 -3.91
C PRO A 16 -8.75 -3.38 -2.51
N MET A 17 -7.47 -3.80 -2.45
CA MET A 17 -6.65 -3.85 -1.24
C MET A 17 -6.30 -2.45 -0.71
N MET A 18 -5.84 -1.53 -1.58
CA MET A 18 -5.59 -0.14 -1.17
C MET A 18 -6.88 0.57 -0.74
N GLN A 19 -8.00 0.31 -1.39
CA GLN A 19 -9.29 0.89 -0.97
C GLN A 19 -9.73 0.39 0.42
N GLN A 20 -9.44 -0.87 0.75
CA GLN A 20 -9.67 -1.40 2.09
C GLN A 20 -8.69 -0.80 3.11
N TYR A 21 -7.40 -0.70 2.75
CA TYR A 21 -6.38 -0.05 3.56
C TYR A 21 -6.78 1.37 3.93
N GLN A 22 -7.15 2.19 2.93
CA GLN A 22 -7.54 3.58 3.12
C GLN A 22 -8.80 3.73 3.97
N ARG A 23 -9.78 2.82 3.86
CA ARG A 23 -10.97 2.84 4.72
C ARG A 23 -10.63 2.60 6.18
N ILE A 24 -9.77 1.62 6.47
CA ILE A 24 -9.34 1.30 7.83
C ILE A 24 -8.42 2.41 8.36
N LYS A 25 -7.51 2.93 7.53
CA LYS A 25 -6.61 4.02 7.89
C LYS A 25 -7.36 5.31 8.20
N LYS A 26 -8.45 5.61 7.49
CA LYS A 26 -9.32 6.75 7.83
C LYS A 26 -9.96 6.63 9.21
N GLN A 27 -10.25 5.42 9.67
CA GLN A 27 -10.79 5.17 11.02
C GLN A 27 -9.69 5.20 12.09
N HIS A 28 -8.45 4.91 11.69
CA HIS A 28 -7.28 4.85 12.57
C HIS A 28 -6.11 5.65 11.98
N ALA A 29 -6.32 6.96 11.77
CA ALA A 29 -5.35 7.81 11.07
C ALA A 29 -3.99 7.85 11.79
N ASP A 30 -4.02 7.77 13.11
CA ASP A 30 -2.84 7.82 13.99
C ASP A 30 -2.17 6.45 14.20
N ALA A 31 -2.70 5.37 13.61
CA ALA A 31 -2.17 4.02 13.79
C ALA A 31 -1.48 3.50 12.53
N ILE A 32 -0.34 2.81 12.71
CA ILE A 32 0.37 2.11 11.62
C ILE A 32 -0.36 0.81 11.31
N LEU A 33 -0.79 0.64 10.06
CA LEU A 33 -1.47 -0.57 9.61
C LEU A 33 -0.46 -1.57 9.04
N PHE A 34 -0.37 -2.74 9.69
CA PHE A 34 0.44 -3.86 9.22
C PHE A 34 -0.42 -4.77 8.35
N PHE A 35 -0.11 -4.83 7.07
CA PHE A 35 -0.78 -5.71 6.14
C PHE A 35 -0.01 -7.01 6.00
N ARG A 36 -0.60 -8.13 6.40
CA ARG A 36 0.07 -9.43 6.31
C ARG A 36 0.07 -9.91 4.86
N MET A 37 1.24 -9.96 4.24
CA MET A 37 1.47 -10.62 2.96
C MET A 37 2.33 -11.86 3.18
N GLY A 38 1.67 -13.00 3.32
CA GLY A 38 2.34 -14.28 3.59
C GLY A 38 3.06 -14.29 4.93
N ASP A 39 4.38 -14.38 4.86
CA ASP A 39 5.29 -14.44 6.02
C ASP A 39 5.76 -13.07 6.49
N PHE A 40 5.51 -12.01 5.72
CA PHE A 40 5.94 -10.65 6.03
C PHE A 40 4.75 -9.72 6.29
N TYR A 41 5.03 -8.63 7.00
CA TYR A 41 4.12 -7.51 7.13
C TYR A 41 4.58 -6.38 6.23
N GLU A 42 3.70 -5.98 5.31
CA GLU A 42 3.87 -4.81 4.47
C GLU A 42 3.08 -3.65 5.05
N MET A 43 3.71 -2.48 5.06
CA MET A 43 3.08 -1.21 5.40
C MET A 43 3.07 -0.38 4.12
N PHE A 44 2.05 0.45 3.94
CA PHE A 44 1.87 1.21 2.71
C PHE A 44 2.00 2.71 2.96
N ASN A 45 2.37 3.46 1.91
CA ASN A 45 2.47 4.92 1.92
C ASN A 45 3.40 5.47 3.03
N GLU A 46 2.87 6.36 3.87
CA GLU A 46 3.62 7.06 4.91
C GLU A 46 3.99 6.13 6.07
N ASP A 47 3.14 5.14 6.36
CA ASP A 47 3.39 4.13 7.39
C ASP A 47 4.66 3.33 7.10
N ALA A 48 4.91 3.02 5.81
CA ALA A 48 6.14 2.36 5.38
C ALA A 48 7.39 3.20 5.65
N LYS A 49 7.32 4.52 5.39
CA LYS A 49 8.44 5.45 5.59
C LYS A 49 8.73 5.64 7.07
N VAL A 50 7.69 5.79 7.88
CA VAL A 50 7.78 5.93 9.34
C VAL A 50 8.39 4.67 9.95
N ALA A 51 7.86 3.49 9.60
CA ALA A 51 8.39 2.23 10.10
C ALA A 51 9.82 1.94 9.62
N SER A 52 10.15 2.25 8.35
CA SER A 52 11.52 2.11 7.84
C SER A 52 12.52 3.06 8.49
N SER A 53 12.06 4.15 9.11
CA SER A 53 12.93 5.06 9.86
C SER A 53 13.10 4.64 11.32
N LEU A 54 12.22 3.77 11.84
CA LEU A 54 12.21 3.30 13.22
C LEU A 54 12.91 1.93 13.41
N LEU A 55 12.97 1.13 12.35
CA LEU A 55 13.60 -0.20 12.28
C LEU A 55 14.97 -0.13 11.64
#